data_AF-A0A7S2BWQ9-F1
#
_entry.id   AF-A0A7S2BWQ9-F1
#
_cell.length_a   1.000
_cell.length_b   1.000
_cell.length_c   1.000
_cell.angle_alpha   90.00
_cell.angle_beta   90.00
_cell.angle_gamma   90.00
#
_symmetry.space_group_name_H-M   'P 1'
#
loop_
_entity.id
_entity.type
_entity.pdbx_description
1 polymer ?
#
loop_
_entity_poly.entity_id
_entity_poly.type
_entity_poly.pdbx_seq_one_letter_code
_entity_poly.pdbx_strand_id
1 'polypeptide(L)'
;MLRLVLLAFTIAAASANFYICESGSEQFLGHYTMDTSKTDGAPKFSNDEGMSVYRHSGYWYIGDLGPWPPETHYRCIQGCEHGMDSPQLDKVYEQNRNIGQLPAPTLQADPCAVNDEL
;
A
#
# COMPACT_ATOMS: atom_id res chain seq x y z
N MET A 1 -8.63 -7.80 -48.42
CA MET A 1 -7.74 -6.93 -47.62
C MET A 1 -8.37 -6.77 -46.23
N LEU A 2 -7.87 -7.46 -45.21
CA LEU A 2 -8.39 -7.37 -43.85
C LEU A 2 -7.23 -6.93 -42.95
N ARG A 3 -7.23 -5.66 -42.54
CA ARG A 3 -6.25 -5.11 -41.59
C ARG A 3 -6.71 -5.46 -40.18
N LEU A 4 -6.01 -6.40 -39.56
CA LEU A 4 -6.15 -6.71 -38.13
C LEU A 4 -5.47 -5.58 -37.35
N VAL A 5 -6.26 -4.73 -36.67
CA VAL A 5 -5.73 -3.71 -35.77
C VAL A 5 -5.60 -4.36 -34.39
N LEU A 6 -4.39 -4.82 -34.05
CA LEU A 6 -4.06 -5.23 -32.69
C LEU A 6 -3.94 -3.97 -31.83
N LEU A 7 -4.96 -3.64 -31.04
CA LEU A 7 -4.80 -2.74 -29.90
C LEU A 7 -4.00 -3.49 -28.83
N ALA A 8 -2.70 -3.23 -28.76
CA ALA A 8 -1.89 -3.61 -27.61
C ALA A 8 -2.31 -2.71 -26.43
N PHE A 9 -3.20 -3.21 -25.57
CA PHE A 9 -3.39 -2.65 -24.23
C PHE A 9 -2.10 -2.94 -23.45
N THR A 10 -1.23 -1.95 -23.33
CA THR A 10 -0.15 -1.99 -22.35
C THR A 10 -0.78 -1.95 -20.97
N ILE A 11 -0.90 -3.11 -20.33
CA ILE A 11 -1.21 -3.19 -18.90
C ILE A 11 0.00 -2.56 -18.19
N ALA A 12 -0.18 -1.34 -17.68
CA ALA A 12 0.81 -0.72 -16.83
C ALA A 12 0.89 -1.55 -15.55
N ALA A 13 1.85 -2.47 -15.49
CA ALA A 13 2.20 -3.17 -14.27
C ALA A 13 2.78 -2.12 -13.31
N ALA A 14 1.95 -1.61 -12.39
CA ALA A 14 2.39 -0.69 -11.35
C ALA A 14 3.16 -1.47 -10.27
N SER A 15 4.35 -1.95 -10.63
CA SER A 15 5.37 -2.46 -9.71
C SER A 15 6.22 -1.31 -9.16
N ALA A 16 5.59 -0.21 -8.76
CA ALA A 16 6.31 0.94 -8.22
C ALA A 16 6.36 0.82 -6.71
N ASN A 17 7.58 0.80 -6.16
CA ASN A 17 7.79 1.15 -4.76
C ASN A 17 7.13 2.51 -4.48
N PHE A 18 6.75 2.76 -3.24
CA PHE A 18 6.06 3.99 -2.82
C PHE A 18 6.49 4.39 -1.42
N TYR A 19 5.98 5.51 -0.92
CA TYR A 19 6.31 6.04 0.39
C TYR A 19 5.05 6.25 1.22
N ILE A 20 5.18 6.07 2.53
CA ILE A 20 4.23 6.57 3.51
C ILE A 20 4.88 7.75 4.22
N CYS A 21 4.30 8.94 4.08
CA CYS A 21 4.91 10.19 4.54
C CYS A 21 4.26 10.77 5.78
N GLU A 22 3.05 10.34 6.08
CA GLU A 22 2.34 10.67 7.31
C GLU A 22 1.70 9.38 7.82
N SER A 23 1.57 9.24 9.13
CA SER A 23 0.91 8.13 9.82
C SER A 23 0.82 8.51 11.30
N GLY A 24 -0.08 7.85 12.05
CA GLY A 24 -0.10 8.02 13.50
C GLY A 24 0.97 7.26 14.27
N SER A 25 1.82 6.50 13.61
CA SER A 25 3.01 5.90 14.23
C SER A 25 4.18 5.92 13.25
N GLU A 26 5.36 6.29 13.77
CA GLU A 26 6.59 6.49 13.00
C GLU A 26 7.08 5.20 12.31
N GLN A 27 6.79 4.03 12.88
CA GLN A 27 7.18 2.74 12.30
C GLN A 27 6.57 2.49 10.91
N PHE A 28 5.49 3.19 10.56
CA PHE A 28 4.84 3.07 9.25
C PHE A 28 5.40 4.06 8.22
N LEU A 29 6.27 4.98 8.61
CA LEU A 29 6.82 5.96 7.69
C LEU A 29 7.91 5.34 6.80
N GLY A 30 8.19 6.00 5.69
CA GLY A 30 9.34 5.71 4.83
C GLY A 30 9.00 4.95 3.55
N HIS A 31 10.02 4.35 2.97
CA HIS A 31 9.98 3.73 1.65
C HIS A 31 9.52 2.27 1.75
N TYR A 32 8.52 1.92 0.94
CA TYR A 32 7.97 0.57 0.84
C TYR A 32 8.42 -0.08 -0.46
N THR A 33 9.16 -1.18 -0.32
CA THR A 33 9.67 -1.96 -1.45
C THR A 33 8.88 -3.24 -1.63
N MET A 34 8.69 -3.66 -2.87
CA MET A 34 7.98 -4.91 -3.18
C MET A 34 8.77 -6.13 -2.68
N ASP A 35 8.09 -7.01 -1.95
CA ASP A 35 8.63 -8.28 -1.53
C ASP A 35 8.48 -9.36 -2.59
N THR A 36 9.28 -10.42 -2.46
CA THR A 36 9.15 -11.63 -3.29
C THR A 36 7.91 -12.46 -2.92
N SER A 37 7.37 -12.28 -1.71
CA SER A 37 6.20 -13.00 -1.21
C SER A 37 4.89 -12.32 -1.64
N LYS A 38 3.83 -13.13 -1.77
CA LYS A 38 2.48 -12.64 -2.08
C LYS A 38 1.52 -12.93 -0.93
N THR A 39 0.54 -12.06 -0.75
CA THR A 39 -0.60 -12.25 0.14
C THR A 39 -1.87 -12.11 -0.67
N ASP A 40 -2.78 -13.07 -0.54
CA ASP A 40 -4.05 -13.06 -1.29
C ASP A 40 -3.85 -12.90 -2.81
N GLY A 41 -2.77 -13.47 -3.37
CA GLY A 41 -2.42 -13.39 -4.80
C GLY A 41 -1.77 -12.08 -5.27
N ALA A 42 -1.71 -11.04 -4.43
CA ALA A 42 -1.05 -9.77 -4.74
C ALA A 42 0.35 -9.67 -4.11
N PRO A 43 1.24 -8.80 -4.64
CA PRO A 43 2.51 -8.49 -3.99
C PRO A 43 2.31 -7.94 -2.57
N LYS A 44 3.27 -8.23 -1.71
CA LYS A 44 3.44 -7.54 -0.43
C LYS A 44 4.51 -6.46 -0.60
N PHE A 45 4.43 -5.42 0.21
CA PHE A 45 5.46 -4.40 0.28
C PHE A 45 5.87 -4.19 1.74
N SER A 46 7.16 -3.95 1.99
CA SER A 46 7.69 -3.72 3.34
C SER A 46 8.64 -2.52 3.38
N ASN A 47 8.68 -1.86 4.54
CA ASN A 47 9.66 -0.84 4.88
C ASN A 47 10.78 -1.40 5.78
N ASP A 48 11.76 -0.56 6.11
CA ASP A 48 12.93 -0.93 6.91
C ASP A 48 12.58 -1.30 8.36
N GLU A 49 11.42 -0.85 8.86
CA GLU A 49 10.88 -1.18 10.19
C GLU A 49 10.09 -2.51 10.22
N GLY A 50 10.01 -3.21 9.07
CA GLY A 50 9.30 -4.48 8.96
C GLY A 50 7.77 -4.36 8.86
N MET A 51 7.24 -3.14 8.79
CA MET A 51 5.82 -2.93 8.53
C MET A 51 5.47 -3.31 7.10
N SER A 52 4.25 -3.77 6.89
CA SER A 52 3.81 -4.35 5.62
C SER A 52 2.58 -3.64 5.06
N VAL A 53 2.55 -3.46 3.76
CA VAL A 53 1.34 -3.20 2.96
C VAL A 53 1.00 -4.46 2.18
N TYR A 54 -0.20 -4.99 2.38
CA TYR A 54 -0.59 -6.31 1.89
C TYR A 54 -2.07 -6.37 1.52
N ARG A 55 -2.42 -7.31 0.64
CA ARG A 55 -3.82 -7.58 0.31
C ARG A 55 -4.40 -8.65 1.23
N HIS A 56 -5.64 -8.44 1.65
CA HIS A 56 -6.44 -9.44 2.36
C HIS A 56 -7.91 -9.29 1.97
N SER A 57 -8.57 -10.39 1.61
CA SER A 57 -9.97 -10.38 1.15
C SER A 57 -10.20 -9.34 0.04
N GLY A 58 -9.24 -9.21 -0.88
CA GLY A 58 -9.26 -8.30 -2.02
C GLY A 58 -9.07 -6.81 -1.73
N TYR A 59 -8.88 -6.39 -0.47
CA TYR A 59 -8.59 -4.99 -0.11
C TYR A 59 -7.16 -4.83 0.41
N TRP A 60 -6.66 -3.60 0.41
CA TRP A 60 -5.32 -3.27 0.89
C TRP A 60 -5.31 -2.89 2.37
N TYR A 61 -4.32 -3.41 3.07
CA TYR A 61 -4.10 -3.27 4.51
C TYR A 61 -2.68 -2.82 4.78
N ILE A 62 -2.49 -2.15 5.91
CA ILE A 62 -1.19 -1.71 6.41
C ILE A 62 -1.08 -2.19 7.87
N GLY A 63 0.01 -2.86 8.22
CA GLY A 63 0.18 -3.41 9.56
C GLY A 63 1.46 -4.23 9.72
N ASP A 64 1.55 -4.89 10.87
CA ASP A 64 2.64 -5.81 11.16
C ASP A 64 2.18 -7.26 10.89
N LEU A 65 2.95 -7.98 10.07
CA LEU A 65 2.73 -9.40 9.76
C LEU A 65 3.66 -10.35 10.53
N GLY A 66 4.57 -9.83 11.35
CA GLY A 66 5.47 -10.59 12.21
C GLY A 66 4.76 -11.43 13.28
N PRO A 67 3.81 -10.87 14.06
CA PRO A 67 3.06 -11.63 15.06
C PRO A 67 1.91 -12.45 14.43
N TRP A 68 1.46 -13.47 15.17
CA TRP A 68 0.25 -14.23 14.83
C TRP A 68 -0.77 -14.15 15.98
N PRO A 69 -1.98 -13.60 15.76
CA PRO A 69 -2.48 -13.08 14.48
C PRO A 69 -1.80 -11.76 14.05
N PRO A 70 -1.82 -11.41 12.76
CA PRO A 70 -1.27 -10.14 12.28
C PRO A 70 -1.96 -8.91 12.89
N GLU A 71 -1.19 -7.83 13.04
CA GLU A 71 -1.66 -6.58 13.61
C GLU A 71 -1.99 -5.55 12.52
N THR A 72 -3.24 -5.57 12.07
CA THR A 72 -3.75 -4.58 11.11
C THR A 72 -4.00 -3.23 11.75
N HIS A 73 -3.33 -2.19 11.24
CA HIS A 73 -3.49 -0.82 11.68
C HIS A 73 -4.35 0.03 10.76
N TYR A 74 -4.18 -0.11 9.45
CA TYR A 74 -4.94 0.65 8.46
C TYR A 74 -5.48 -0.26 7.36
N ARG A 75 -6.56 0.18 6.70
CA ARG A 75 -7.21 -0.53 5.60
C ARG A 75 -7.92 0.42 4.65
N CYS A 76 -7.88 0.10 3.38
CA CYS A 76 -8.60 0.81 2.33
C CYS A 76 -9.78 -0.07 1.88
N ILE A 77 -10.96 0.18 2.44
CA ILE A 77 -12.19 -0.57 2.09
C ILE A 77 -13.24 0.36 1.49
N GLN A 78 -13.55 1.46 2.18
CA GLN A 78 -14.54 2.42 1.69
C GLN A 78 -13.92 3.31 0.60
N GLY A 79 -14.50 3.31 -0.59
CA GLY A 79 -14.01 4.11 -1.72
C GLY A 79 -12.78 3.54 -2.42
N CYS A 80 -12.37 2.31 -2.09
CA CYS A 80 -11.21 1.64 -2.68
C CYS A 80 -11.66 0.50 -3.61
N GLU A 81 -10.98 0.34 -4.74
CA GLU A 81 -11.22 -0.76 -5.68
C GLU A 81 -10.76 -2.11 -5.10
N HIS A 82 -11.59 -3.14 -5.30
CA HIS A 82 -11.34 -4.51 -4.84
C HIS A 82 -10.57 -5.33 -5.88
N GLY A 83 -9.62 -6.16 -5.43
CA GLY A 83 -8.89 -7.11 -6.27
C GLY A 83 -7.75 -6.48 -7.08
N MET A 84 -7.36 -5.24 -6.74
CA MET A 84 -6.24 -4.56 -7.40
C MET A 84 -4.91 -5.24 -7.09
N ASP A 85 -4.00 -5.23 -8.06
CA ASP A 85 -2.66 -5.83 -7.94
C ASP A 85 -1.63 -4.87 -7.32
N SER A 86 -2.00 -3.60 -7.15
CA SER A 86 -1.18 -2.59 -6.46
C SER A 86 -2.02 -1.76 -5.47
N PRO A 87 -1.41 -1.24 -4.38
CA PRO A 87 -2.04 -0.30 -3.46
C PRO A 87 -2.53 0.97 -4.18
N GLN A 88 -3.65 1.53 -3.73
CA GLN A 88 -4.20 2.75 -4.30
C GLN A 88 -3.67 3.96 -3.52
N LEU A 89 -2.61 4.58 -4.04
CA LEU A 89 -1.87 5.64 -3.33
C LEU A 89 -2.71 6.93 -3.15
N ASP A 90 -3.73 7.14 -3.97
CA ASP A 90 -4.62 8.32 -3.94
C ASP A 90 -5.84 8.16 -3.02
N LYS A 91 -5.93 7.05 -2.27
CA LYS A 91 -7.07 6.74 -1.40
C LYS A 91 -6.73 6.91 0.07
N VAL A 92 -7.78 7.12 0.87
CA VAL A 92 -7.67 7.20 2.32
C VAL A 92 -7.67 5.79 2.91
N TYR A 93 -6.62 5.47 3.65
CA TYR A 93 -6.53 4.26 4.45
C TYR A 93 -7.09 4.54 5.84
N GLU A 94 -8.25 3.99 6.13
CA GLU A 94 -8.91 4.14 7.41
C GLU A 94 -8.25 3.27 8.47
N GLN A 95 -8.25 3.75 9.71
CA GLN A 95 -7.80 2.92 10.82
C GLN A 95 -8.69 1.71 11.07
N ASN A 96 -8.03 0.68 11.56
CA ASN A 96 -8.72 -0.41 12.19
C ASN A 96 -9.36 0.06 13.51
N ARG A 97 -10.62 -0.31 13.72
CA ARG A 97 -11.47 0.17 14.83
C ARG A 97 -10.91 -0.15 16.23
N ASN A 98 -9.93 -1.05 16.32
CA ASN A 98 -9.40 -1.58 17.56
C ASN A 98 -8.15 -0.84 18.07
N ILE A 99 -7.59 0.13 17.32
CA ILE A 99 -6.27 0.72 17.61
C ILE A 99 -6.35 2.23 18.00
N GLY A 100 -7.56 2.79 18.09
CA GLY A 100 -7.79 4.18 18.52
C GLY A 100 -8.01 5.15 17.34
N GLN A 101 -7.94 6.46 17.62
CA GLN A 101 -7.96 7.54 16.62
C GLN A 101 -6.56 8.12 16.49
N LEU A 102 -5.85 7.65 15.48
CA LEU A 102 -4.58 8.16 15.01
C LEU A 102 -4.80 9.04 13.76
N PRO A 103 -3.78 9.71 13.22
CA PRO A 103 -3.80 10.19 11.84
C PRO A 103 -3.86 9.04 10.83
N ALA A 104 -4.58 9.23 9.72
CA ALA A 104 -4.55 8.29 8.59
C ALA A 104 -3.20 8.40 7.85
N PRO A 105 -2.70 7.32 7.24
CA PRO A 105 -1.45 7.38 6.55
C PRO A 105 -1.62 7.99 5.16
N THR A 106 -0.64 8.78 4.75
CA THR A 106 -0.58 9.39 3.41
C THR A 106 0.42 8.63 2.56
N LEU A 107 -0.06 7.97 1.51
CA LEU A 107 0.74 7.21 0.55
C LEU A 107 1.05 8.08 -0.68
N GLN A 108 2.26 7.98 -1.21
CA GLN A 108 2.64 8.68 -2.44
C GLN A 108 3.74 7.96 -3.21
N ALA A 109 3.82 8.20 -4.51
CA ALA A 109 4.85 7.59 -5.36
C ALA A 109 6.23 8.25 -5.17
N ASP A 110 6.25 9.55 -4.92
CA ASP A 110 7.48 10.33 -4.76
C ASP A 110 7.99 10.28 -3.31
N PRO A 111 9.32 10.45 -3.09
CA PRO A 111 9.87 10.53 -1.74
C PRO A 111 9.21 11.60 -0.88
N CYS A 112 9.12 11.35 0.42
CA CYS A 112 8.61 12.33 1.38
C CYS A 112 9.44 13.61 1.35
N ALA A 113 8.80 14.76 1.50
CA ALA A 113 9.51 16.01 1.67
C ALA A 113 10.42 15.90 2.90
N VAL A 114 11.72 16.09 2.71
CA VAL A 114 12.63 16.35 3.82
C VAL A 114 12.33 17.76 4.31
N ASN A 115 11.81 17.86 5.54
CA ASN A 115 11.72 19.14 6.21
C ASN A 115 13.15 19.58 6.57
N ASP A 116 13.81 20.25 5.64
CA ASP A 116 15.12 20.90 5.83
C ASP A 116 14.99 22.20 6.65
N GLU A 117 14.17 22.21 7.71
CA GLU A 117 14.14 23.31 8.67
C GLU A 117 15.17 23.04 9.78
N LEU A 118 16.41 23.42 9.50
CA LEU A 118 17.49 23.63 10.48
C LEU A 118 17.42 25.04 11.09
#